data_AF-A0A2M8NL75-F1
#
_entry.id   AF-A0A2M8NL75-F1
#
_cell.length_a   1.000
_cell.length_b   1.000
_cell.length_c   1.000
_cell.angle_alpha   90.00
_cell.angle_beta   90.00
_cell.angle_gamma   90.00
#
_symmetry.space_group_name_H-M   'P 1'
#
loop_
_entity.id
_entity.type
_entity.pdbx_description
1 polymer ?
#
loop_
_entity_poly.entity_id
_entity_poly.type
_entity_poly.pdbx_seq_one_letter_code
_entity_poly.pdbx_strand_id
1 'polypeptide(L)'
;MPVEVYLQPPGFLGTGASLLADLTLMGYILLIVPAMLVGFVFARRAMFRPYHKWTMIIITIVNTILIFVLMITAYRFDVAENFPRQPGNSRYLLPTLHAIIGLPAQLLAFYNIYRMVREDGQIAAARKRGEPEAGFAQKYFFKNAKLTMRLTLGLWLAAATLGVVSYLIRYDVLTTFAGGGGATPVATPEVTPAVTPETTPEIELPVAAAEPEPPASTQEARQPVATEEIEQPASTPES
;
A
#
# COMPACT_ATOMS: atom_id res chain seq x y z
N MET A 1 6.04 8.90 -22.58
CA MET A 1 5.04 9.56 -21.71
C MET A 1 4.66 8.65 -20.54
N PRO A 2 5.44 8.50 -19.42
CA PRO A 2 5.00 7.53 -18.40
C PRO A 2 5.15 7.93 -16.92
N VAL A 3 5.42 9.18 -16.54
CA VAL A 3 5.63 9.54 -15.12
C VAL A 3 4.34 10.03 -14.43
N GLU A 4 3.42 10.67 -15.15
CA GLU A 4 2.28 11.37 -14.53
C GLU A 4 1.22 10.44 -13.93
N VAL A 5 0.96 9.26 -14.52
CA VAL A 5 -0.11 8.36 -14.06
C VAL A 5 0.11 7.83 -12.64
N TYR A 6 1.37 7.81 -12.16
CA TYR A 6 1.69 7.36 -10.79
C TYR A 6 1.54 8.43 -9.73
N LEU A 7 1.61 9.70 -10.14
CA LEU A 7 1.62 10.83 -9.23
C LEU A 7 0.29 11.57 -9.25
N GLN A 8 -0.49 11.42 -10.31
CA GLN A 8 -1.79 12.07 -10.48
C GLN A 8 -2.89 11.10 -10.93
N PRO A 9 -4.15 11.38 -10.53
CA PRO A 9 -4.57 12.46 -9.64
C PRO A 9 -4.17 12.21 -8.17
N PRO A 10 -4.19 13.25 -7.29
CA PRO A 10 -3.95 13.06 -5.87
C PRO A 10 -4.97 12.12 -5.24
N GLY A 11 -4.54 11.42 -4.21
CA GLY A 11 -5.33 10.48 -3.44
C GLY A 11 -6.30 11.16 -2.49
N PHE A 12 -7.18 10.34 -1.90
CA PHE A 12 -8.25 10.78 -1.00
C PHE A 12 -7.93 10.51 0.47
N LEU A 13 -6.86 9.77 0.78
CA LEU A 13 -6.45 9.46 2.17
C LEU A 13 -5.70 10.61 2.86
N GLY A 14 -5.43 11.71 2.16
CA GLY A 14 -4.77 12.89 2.74
C GLY A 14 -3.27 12.71 3.02
N THR A 15 -2.65 11.67 2.47
CA THR A 15 -1.23 11.31 2.68
C THR A 15 -0.28 11.91 1.64
N GLY A 16 -0.81 12.65 0.66
CA GLY A 16 -0.03 13.11 -0.51
C GLY A 16 0.26 11.99 -1.53
N ALA A 17 -0.27 10.79 -1.32
CA ALA A 17 -0.23 9.71 -2.30
C ALA A 17 -1.11 10.02 -3.53
N SER A 18 -0.92 9.27 -4.61
CA SER A 18 -1.85 9.33 -5.76
C SER A 18 -3.11 8.51 -5.50
N LEU A 19 -4.19 8.82 -6.21
CA LEU A 19 -5.45 8.08 -6.16
C LEU A 19 -5.24 6.59 -6.39
N LEU A 20 -4.38 6.25 -7.34
CA LEU A 20 -4.07 4.87 -7.68
C LEU A 20 -3.34 4.16 -6.53
N ALA A 21 -2.44 4.84 -5.81
CA ALA A 21 -1.78 4.28 -4.64
C ALA A 21 -2.79 4.02 -3.50
N ASP A 22 -3.70 4.95 -3.24
CA ASP A 22 -4.77 4.80 -2.23
C ASP A 22 -5.71 3.65 -2.58
N LEU A 23 -6.18 3.58 -3.83
CA LEU A 23 -7.04 2.49 -4.29
C LEU A 23 -6.34 1.13 -4.20
N THR A 24 -5.04 1.07 -4.46
CA THR A 24 -4.25 -0.16 -4.28
C THR A 24 -4.26 -0.60 -2.83
N LEU A 25 -3.93 0.32 -1.92
CA LEU A 25 -3.89 0.06 -0.48
C LEU A 25 -5.26 -0.42 0.01
N MET A 26 -6.32 0.30 -0.34
CA MET A 26 -7.68 -0.05 0.03
C MET A 26 -8.13 -1.37 -0.57
N GLY A 27 -7.79 -1.64 -1.83
CA GLY A 27 -8.04 -2.93 -2.47
C GLY A 27 -7.35 -4.08 -1.71
N TYR A 28 -6.13 -3.89 -1.23
CA TYR A 28 -5.46 -4.90 -0.43
C TYR A 28 -6.12 -5.11 0.94
N ILE A 29 -6.41 -4.03 1.67
CA ILE A 29 -6.93 -4.08 3.05
C ILE A 29 -8.38 -4.57 3.07
N LEU A 30 -9.23 -4.10 2.16
CA LEU A 30 -10.67 -4.38 2.18
C LEU A 30 -11.08 -5.58 1.33
N LEU A 31 -10.33 -5.91 0.27
CA LEU A 31 -10.69 -6.98 -0.65
C LEU A 31 -9.73 -8.16 -0.54
N ILE A 32 -8.45 -7.97 -0.86
CA ILE A 32 -7.51 -9.10 -1.03
C ILE A 32 -7.28 -9.83 0.30
N VAL A 33 -6.89 -9.13 1.38
CA VAL A 33 -6.62 -9.75 2.68
C VAL A 33 -7.85 -10.46 3.26
N PRO A 34 -9.04 -9.83 3.33
CA PRO A 34 -10.23 -10.51 3.81
C PRO A 34 -10.61 -11.73 2.96
N ALA A 35 -10.53 -11.63 1.63
CA ALA A 35 -10.87 -12.75 0.76
C ALA A 35 -9.89 -13.92 0.87
N MET A 36 -8.59 -13.67 1.13
CA MET A 36 -7.62 -14.71 1.50
C MET A 36 -8.04 -15.44 2.77
N LEU A 37 -8.46 -14.71 3.80
CA LEU A 37 -8.90 -15.27 5.07
C LEU A 37 -10.20 -16.07 4.90
N VAL A 38 -11.15 -15.58 4.09
CA VAL A 38 -12.36 -16.33 3.71
C VAL A 38 -11.98 -17.64 3.00
N GLY A 39 -11.04 -17.58 2.05
CA GLY A 39 -10.48 -18.77 1.40
C GLY A 39 -9.89 -19.76 2.42
N PHE A 40 -9.14 -19.28 3.41
CA PHE A 40 -8.63 -20.10 4.51
C PHE A 40 -9.75 -20.75 5.33
N VAL A 41 -10.80 -19.99 5.69
CA VAL A 41 -11.97 -20.53 6.41
C VAL A 41 -12.66 -21.63 5.60
N PHE A 42 -12.87 -21.44 4.30
CA PHE A 42 -13.42 -22.47 3.42
C PHE A 42 -12.57 -23.76 3.43
N ALA A 43 -11.25 -23.63 3.34
CA ALA A 43 -10.35 -24.78 3.41
C ALA A 43 -10.41 -25.49 4.77
N ARG A 44 -10.52 -24.75 5.88
CA ARG A 44 -10.63 -25.32 7.23
C ARG A 44 -11.94 -26.08 7.45
N ARG A 45 -13.03 -25.63 6.82
CA ARG A 45 -14.33 -26.29 6.83
C ARG A 45 -14.48 -27.38 5.77
N ALA A 46 -13.38 -27.79 5.13
CA ALA A 46 -13.35 -28.76 4.04
C ALA A 46 -14.21 -28.39 2.81
N MET A 47 -14.55 -27.11 2.64
CA MET A 47 -15.31 -26.58 1.50
C MET A 47 -14.36 -26.24 0.33
N PHE A 48 -13.57 -27.23 -0.09
CA PHE A 48 -12.53 -27.06 -1.10
C PHE A 48 -13.09 -26.69 -2.47
N ARG A 49 -14.26 -27.25 -2.82
CA ARG A 49 -14.97 -27.01 -4.07
C ARG A 49 -16.46 -26.76 -3.78
N PRO A 50 -17.11 -25.80 -4.46
CA PRO A 50 -16.54 -24.83 -5.40
C PRO A 50 -15.88 -23.61 -4.70
N TYR A 51 -16.24 -23.37 -3.43
CA TYR A 51 -16.02 -22.10 -2.74
C TYR A 51 -14.54 -21.70 -2.59
N HIS A 52 -13.71 -22.53 -1.93
CA HIS A 52 -12.29 -22.23 -1.76
C HIS A 52 -11.60 -22.03 -3.13
N LYS A 53 -11.79 -22.98 -4.05
CA LYS A 53 -11.19 -22.93 -5.40
C LYS A 53 -11.47 -21.60 -6.10
N TRP A 54 -12.74 -21.23 -6.26
CA TRP A 54 -13.09 -20.02 -7.01
C TRP A 54 -12.66 -18.75 -6.30
N THR A 55 -12.78 -18.71 -4.97
CA THR A 55 -12.27 -17.58 -4.16
C THR A 55 -10.79 -17.37 -4.43
N MET A 56 -9.96 -18.43 -4.32
CA MET A 56 -8.52 -18.34 -4.53
C MET A 56 -8.16 -17.98 -5.98
N ILE A 57 -8.89 -18.50 -6.98
CA ILE A 57 -8.69 -18.13 -8.39
C ILE A 57 -8.93 -16.63 -8.60
N ILE A 58 -10.10 -16.15 -8.19
CA ILE A 58 -10.51 -14.75 -8.41
C ILE A 58 -9.51 -13.80 -7.77
N ILE A 59 -9.19 -14.01 -6.48
CA ILE A 59 -8.27 -13.12 -5.77
C ILE A 59 -6.86 -13.18 -6.35
N THR A 60 -6.39 -14.33 -6.82
CA THR A 60 -5.06 -14.44 -7.44
C THR A 60 -5.01 -13.68 -8.76
N ILE A 61 -6.07 -13.73 -9.57
CA ILE A 61 -6.17 -12.97 -10.82
C ILE A 61 -6.20 -11.47 -10.53
N VAL A 62 -7.07 -11.01 -9.63
CA VAL A 62 -7.15 -9.60 -9.23
C VAL A 62 -5.79 -9.14 -8.69
N ASN A 63 -5.17 -9.93 -7.81
CA ASN A 63 -3.85 -9.61 -7.26
C ASN A 63 -2.77 -9.52 -8.33
N THR A 64 -2.82 -10.39 -9.34
CA THR A 64 -1.89 -10.37 -10.48
C THR A 64 -2.02 -9.06 -11.26
N ILE A 65 -3.25 -8.62 -11.53
CA ILE A 65 -3.50 -7.35 -12.22
C ILE A 65 -2.91 -6.19 -11.40
N LEU A 66 -3.16 -6.13 -10.08
CA LEU A 66 -2.58 -5.09 -9.21
C LEU A 66 -1.05 -5.12 -9.21
N ILE A 67 -0.43 -6.31 -9.20
CA ILE A 67 1.02 -6.45 -9.29
C ILE A 67 1.55 -5.88 -10.60
N PHE A 68 1.01 -6.30 -11.75
CA PHE A 68 1.52 -5.90 -13.06
C PHE A 68 1.29 -4.42 -13.35
N VAL A 69 0.08 -3.95 -13.13
CA VAL A 69 -0.24 -2.56 -13.43
C VAL A 69 0.46 -1.67 -12.43
N LEU A 70 0.35 -1.91 -11.12
CA LEU A 70 0.70 -0.93 -10.09
C LEU A 70 2.10 -1.16 -9.52
N MET A 71 2.37 -2.36 -9.02
CA MET A 71 3.60 -2.64 -8.28
C MET A 71 4.83 -2.69 -9.18
N ILE A 72 4.77 -3.39 -10.30
CA ILE A 72 5.91 -3.50 -11.24
C ILE A 72 6.28 -2.13 -11.78
N THR A 73 5.30 -1.33 -12.17
CA THR A 73 5.55 -0.01 -12.73
C THR A 73 6.12 0.95 -11.69
N ALA A 74 5.54 1.01 -10.48
CA ALA A 74 6.08 1.81 -9.37
C ALA A 74 7.50 1.36 -8.96
N TYR A 75 7.78 0.05 -9.01
CA TYR A 75 9.10 -0.48 -8.73
C TYR A 75 10.11 -0.06 -9.81
N ARG A 76 9.75 -0.18 -11.09
CA ARG A 76 10.64 0.15 -12.22
C ARG A 76 11.02 1.62 -12.28
N PHE A 77 10.08 2.54 -12.00
CA PHE A 77 10.31 3.98 -12.15
C PHE A 77 10.82 4.69 -10.89
N ASP A 78 10.82 4.04 -9.73
CA ASP A 78 11.34 4.64 -8.50
C ASP A 78 12.36 3.72 -7.81
N VAL A 79 11.93 2.51 -7.43
CA VAL A 79 12.73 1.66 -6.55
C VAL A 79 13.96 1.08 -7.25
N ALA A 80 13.81 0.56 -8.47
CA ALA A 80 14.86 -0.17 -9.18
C ALA A 80 16.09 0.70 -9.47
N GLU A 81 15.88 1.98 -9.76
CA GLU A 81 16.96 2.91 -10.06
C GLU A 81 17.65 3.45 -8.79
N ASN A 82 16.87 3.66 -7.72
CA ASN A 82 17.36 4.29 -6.50
C ASN A 82 17.95 3.29 -5.49
N PHE A 83 17.48 2.04 -5.46
CA PHE A 83 17.93 1.03 -4.51
C PHE A 83 19.44 0.75 -4.57
N PRO A 84 20.09 0.61 -5.75
CA PRO A 84 21.54 0.40 -5.80
C PRO A 84 22.37 1.57 -5.23
N ARG A 85 21.81 2.79 -5.25
CA ARG A 85 22.47 4.01 -4.75
C ARG A 85 22.26 4.20 -3.25
N GLN A 86 21.12 3.74 -2.73
CA GLN A 86 20.70 3.94 -1.33
C GLN A 86 20.05 2.67 -0.74
N PRO A 87 20.77 1.54 -0.65
CA PRO A 87 20.16 0.25 -0.28
C PRO A 87 19.64 0.20 1.17
N GLY A 88 20.14 1.06 2.05
CA GLY A 88 19.69 1.17 3.45
C GLY A 88 18.48 2.10 3.65
N ASN A 89 18.06 2.85 2.64
CA ASN A 89 16.91 3.75 2.76
C ASN A 89 15.61 2.93 2.73
N SER A 90 14.82 2.98 3.79
CA SER A 90 13.60 2.17 3.93
C SER A 90 12.56 2.45 2.83
N ARG A 91 12.58 3.65 2.23
CA ARG A 91 11.75 3.99 1.06
C ARG A 91 11.97 3.05 -0.12
N TYR A 92 13.18 2.50 -0.27
CA TYR A 92 13.55 1.60 -1.37
C TYR A 92 13.74 0.16 -0.90
N LEU A 93 14.25 -0.03 0.32
CA LEU A 93 14.46 -1.36 0.91
C LEU A 93 13.16 -2.11 1.12
N LEU A 94 12.13 -1.46 1.68
CA LEU A 94 10.87 -2.16 2.01
C LEU A 94 10.09 -2.62 0.77
N PRO A 95 9.92 -1.82 -0.30
CA PRO A 95 9.37 -2.32 -1.56
C PRO A 95 10.18 -3.49 -2.14
N THR A 96 11.50 -3.47 -1.99
CA THR A 96 12.39 -4.55 -2.47
C THR A 96 12.17 -5.84 -1.68
N LEU A 97 12.11 -5.78 -0.36
CA LEU A 97 11.77 -6.92 0.49
C LEU A 97 10.34 -7.42 0.21
N HIS A 98 9.39 -6.50 0.03
CA HIS A 98 8.03 -6.83 -0.39
C HIS A 98 8.03 -7.63 -1.70
N ALA A 99 8.80 -7.22 -2.71
CA ALA A 99 8.90 -7.94 -3.99
C ALA A 99 9.55 -9.33 -3.82
N ILE A 100 10.62 -9.43 -3.03
CA ILE A 100 11.33 -10.70 -2.76
C ILE A 100 10.42 -11.73 -2.10
N ILE A 101 9.52 -11.30 -1.21
CA ILE A 101 8.57 -12.18 -0.51
C ILE A 101 7.32 -12.41 -1.37
N GLY A 102 6.79 -11.35 -1.99
CA GLY A 102 5.56 -11.36 -2.75
C GLY A 102 5.63 -12.18 -4.04
N LEU A 103 6.78 -12.18 -4.74
CA LEU A 103 6.94 -12.93 -5.99
C LEU A 103 6.85 -14.46 -5.76
N PRO A 104 7.60 -15.07 -4.82
CA PRO A 104 7.41 -16.48 -4.46
C PRO A 104 5.98 -16.78 -3.99
N ALA A 105 5.36 -15.87 -3.23
CA ALA A 105 3.99 -16.04 -2.77
C ALA A 105 3.00 -16.14 -3.95
N GLN A 106 3.12 -15.24 -4.92
CA GLN A 106 2.29 -15.21 -6.12
C GLN A 106 2.51 -16.45 -7.00
N LEU A 107 3.76 -16.89 -7.18
CA LEU A 107 4.08 -18.11 -7.91
C LEU A 107 3.49 -19.36 -7.25
N LEU A 108 3.57 -19.45 -5.92
CA LEU A 108 2.94 -20.54 -5.17
C LEU A 108 1.41 -20.49 -5.24
N ALA A 109 0.79 -19.30 -5.27
CA ALA A 109 -0.65 -19.16 -5.48
C ALA A 109 -1.07 -19.72 -6.83
N PHE A 110 -0.37 -19.35 -7.91
CA PHE A 110 -0.59 -19.92 -9.25
C PHE A 110 -0.38 -21.44 -9.28
N TYR A 111 0.68 -21.93 -8.63
CA TYR A 111 0.93 -23.37 -8.51
C TYR A 111 -0.26 -24.08 -7.85
N ASN A 112 -0.75 -23.57 -6.71
CA ASN A 112 -1.89 -24.16 -6.01
C ASN A 112 -3.17 -24.13 -6.86
N ILE A 113 -3.43 -23.05 -7.61
CA ILE A 113 -4.57 -22.96 -8.53
C ILE A 113 -4.45 -23.98 -9.66
N TYR A 114 -3.30 -24.02 -10.34
CA TYR A 114 -3.04 -24.97 -11.41
C TYR A 114 -3.30 -26.41 -10.93
N ARG A 115 -2.83 -26.75 -9.73
CA ARG A 115 -3.09 -28.04 -9.08
C ARG A 115 -4.58 -28.30 -8.92
N MET A 116 -5.33 -27.38 -8.31
CA MET A 116 -6.78 -27.54 -8.09
C MET A 116 -7.56 -27.73 -9.39
N VAL A 117 -7.21 -26.99 -10.44
CA VAL A 117 -7.83 -27.07 -11.77
C VAL A 117 -7.47 -28.39 -12.47
N ARG A 118 -6.21 -28.81 -12.41
CA ARG A 118 -5.76 -30.09 -12.97
C ARG A 118 -6.47 -31.27 -12.32
N GLU A 119 -6.60 -31.25 -10.99
CA GLU A 119 -7.29 -32.30 -10.24
C GLU A 119 -8.77 -32.40 -10.65
N ASP A 120 -9.46 -31.27 -10.85
CA ASP A 120 -10.83 -31.25 -11.40
C ASP A 120 -10.89 -31.87 -12.80
N GLY A 121 -9.93 -31.52 -13.67
CA GLY A 121 -9.86 -32.07 -15.01
C GLY A 121 -9.65 -33.59 -15.01
N GLN A 122 -8.80 -34.10 -14.12
CA GLN A 122 -8.57 -35.54 -13.97
C GLN A 122 -9.80 -36.28 -13.45
N ILE A 123 -10.50 -35.72 -12.46
CA ILE A 123 -11.76 -36.27 -11.94
C ILE A 123 -12.85 -36.27 -13.02
N ALA A 124 -13.00 -35.16 -13.75
CA ALA A 124 -13.96 -35.06 -14.84
C ALA A 124 -13.67 -36.08 -15.95
N ALA A 125 -12.40 -36.29 -16.29
CA ALA A 125 -11.98 -37.30 -17.25
C ALA A 125 -12.23 -38.73 -16.74
N ALA A 126 -11.99 -39.01 -15.46
CA ALA A 126 -12.26 -40.31 -14.84
C ALA A 126 -13.76 -40.64 -14.85
N ARG A 127 -14.61 -39.66 -14.53
CA ARG A 127 -16.08 -39.80 -14.64
C ARG A 127 -16.52 -40.14 -16.06
N LYS A 128 -15.96 -39.47 -17.08
CA LYS A 128 -16.24 -39.79 -18.49
C LYS A 128 -15.84 -41.20 -18.89
N ARG A 129 -14.85 -41.80 -18.22
CA ARG A 129 -14.43 -43.20 -18.43
C ARG A 129 -15.25 -44.23 -17.65
N GLY A 130 -16.20 -43.79 -16.82
CA GLY A 130 -16.98 -44.68 -15.96
C GLY A 130 -16.16 -45.27 -14.79
N GLU A 131 -15.06 -44.63 -14.39
CA GLU A 131 -14.30 -45.08 -13.22
C GLU A 131 -15.13 -44.91 -11.94
N PRO A 132 -15.10 -45.88 -11.01
CA PRO A 132 -15.82 -45.77 -9.75
C PRO A 132 -15.26 -44.61 -8.91
N GLU A 133 -16.15 -43.79 -8.35
CA GLU A 133 -15.73 -42.61 -7.56
C GLU A 133 -15.00 -43.01 -6.26
N ALA A 134 -15.23 -44.23 -5.79
CA ALA A 134 -14.53 -44.84 -4.67
C ALA A 134 -13.02 -44.96 -4.99
N GLY A 135 -12.25 -43.98 -4.52
CA GLY A 135 -10.79 -43.92 -4.71
C GLY A 135 -10.28 -42.66 -5.41
N PHE A 136 -11.16 -41.78 -5.91
CA PHE A 136 -10.73 -40.53 -6.57
C PHE A 136 -9.83 -39.66 -5.69
N ALA A 137 -10.16 -39.54 -4.39
CA ALA A 137 -9.34 -38.79 -3.44
C ALA A 137 -7.92 -39.41 -3.31
N GLN A 138 -7.80 -40.73 -3.26
CA GLN A 138 -6.52 -41.42 -3.12
C GLN A 138 -5.66 -41.29 -4.39
N LYS A 139 -6.30 -41.29 -5.56
CA LYS A 139 -5.65 -41.38 -6.89
C LYS A 139 -5.30 -40.02 -7.47
N TYR A 140 -6.20 -39.04 -7.35
CA TYR A 140 -6.08 -37.76 -8.04
C TYR A 140 -5.69 -36.60 -7.13
N PHE A 141 -6.01 -36.66 -5.83
CA PHE A 141 -5.78 -35.51 -4.94
C PHE A 141 -4.34 -35.50 -4.42
N PHE A 142 -3.79 -34.30 -4.27
CA PHE A 142 -2.46 -34.15 -3.70
C PHE A 142 -2.39 -34.41 -2.20
N LYS A 143 -1.45 -35.26 -1.78
CA LYS A 143 -1.25 -35.59 -0.36
C LYS A 143 -0.60 -34.46 0.45
N ASN A 144 0.20 -33.59 -0.18
CA ASN A 144 1.00 -32.55 0.49
C ASN A 144 0.48 -31.12 0.29
N ALA A 145 -0.80 -30.94 -0.07
CA ALA A 145 -1.36 -29.61 -0.34
C ALA A 145 -1.33 -28.66 0.86
N LYS A 146 -1.39 -29.20 2.08
CA LYS A 146 -1.44 -28.39 3.31
C LYS A 146 -0.21 -27.49 3.48
N LEU A 147 0.98 -28.01 3.18
CA LEU A 147 2.22 -27.25 3.36
C LEU A 147 2.27 -26.09 2.37
N THR A 148 2.03 -26.37 1.08
CA THR A 148 2.09 -25.34 0.04
C THR A 148 1.04 -24.26 0.28
N MET A 149 -0.19 -24.62 0.67
CA MET A 149 -1.25 -23.66 1.00
C MET A 149 -0.89 -22.78 2.20
N ARG A 150 -0.32 -23.36 3.27
CA ARG A 150 0.08 -22.59 4.47
C ARG A 150 1.22 -21.64 4.17
N LEU A 151 2.22 -22.09 3.41
CA LEU A 151 3.32 -21.25 2.96
C LEU A 151 2.81 -20.09 2.09
N THR A 152 1.92 -20.37 1.13
CA THR A 152 1.30 -19.31 0.31
C THR A 152 0.58 -18.28 1.18
N LEU A 153 -0.26 -18.72 2.12
CA LEU A 153 -0.98 -17.81 3.01
C LEU A 153 -0.02 -16.97 3.86
N GLY A 154 0.97 -17.60 4.49
CA GLY A 154 1.96 -16.90 5.32
C GLY A 154 2.75 -15.85 4.53
N LEU A 155 3.23 -16.21 3.34
CA LEU A 155 3.96 -15.29 2.46
C LEU A 155 3.07 -14.16 1.95
N TRP A 156 1.81 -14.43 1.59
CA TRP A 156 0.87 -13.40 1.16
C TRP A 156 0.54 -12.42 2.30
N LEU A 157 0.33 -12.89 3.53
CA LEU A 157 0.10 -12.01 4.68
C LEU A 157 1.34 -11.18 5.01
N ALA A 158 2.54 -11.77 4.94
CA ALA A 158 3.79 -11.04 5.13
C ALA A 158 4.00 -9.97 4.04
N ALA A 159 3.77 -10.31 2.78
CA ALA A 159 3.85 -9.37 1.67
C ALA A 159 2.82 -8.24 1.81
N ALA A 160 1.55 -8.54 2.13
CA ALA A 160 0.52 -7.54 2.34
C ALA A 160 0.90 -6.57 3.47
N THR A 161 1.40 -7.09 4.59
CA THR A 161 1.88 -6.29 5.72
C THR A 161 3.02 -5.36 5.28
N LEU A 162 4.03 -5.89 4.58
CA LEU A 162 5.13 -5.08 4.04
C LEU A 162 4.64 -4.03 3.03
N GLY A 163 3.61 -4.33 2.25
CA GLY A 163 3.01 -3.38 1.30
C GLY A 163 2.36 -2.19 2.01
N VAL A 164 1.61 -2.45 3.09
CA VAL A 164 1.02 -1.40 3.93
C VAL A 164 2.11 -0.55 4.58
N VAL A 165 3.11 -1.17 5.21
CA VAL A 165 4.22 -0.44 5.86
C VAL A 165 5.01 0.38 4.84
N SER A 166 5.26 -0.18 3.65
CA SER A 166 5.91 0.52 2.54
C SER A 166 5.13 1.76 2.10
N TYR A 167 3.79 1.67 1.97
CA TYR A 167 2.94 2.82 1.67
C TYR A 167 3.09 3.91 2.74
N LEU A 168 2.97 3.54 4.02
CA LEU A 168 3.01 4.49 5.13
C LEU A 168 4.33 5.25 5.22
N ILE A 169 5.46 4.57 4.99
CA ILE A 169 6.79 5.20 4.98
C ILE A 169 7.00 6.05 3.71
N ARG A 170 6.54 5.58 2.55
CA ARG A 170 6.76 6.28 1.27
C ARG A 170 6.04 7.63 1.20
N TYR A 171 4.89 7.73 1.85
CA TYR A 171 4.05 8.92 1.89
C TYR A 171 4.10 9.62 3.24
N ASP A 172 5.23 9.46 3.96
CA ASP A 172 5.58 10.19 5.18
C ASP A 172 4.51 10.17 6.28
N VAL A 173 3.67 9.12 6.30
CA VAL A 173 2.70 8.86 7.37
C VAL A 173 3.42 8.30 8.60
N LEU A 174 4.44 7.48 8.38
CA LEU A 174 5.34 6.99 9.42
C LEU A 174 6.75 7.54 9.20
N THR A 175 7.38 7.96 10.29
CA THR A 175 8.76 8.46 10.26
C THR A 175 9.71 7.36 9.81
N THR A 176 10.52 7.67 8.81
CA THR A 176 11.59 6.79 8.32
C THR A 176 12.64 6.62 9.42
N PHE A 177 12.95 5.37 9.80
CA PHE A 177 14.16 5.11 10.57
C PHE A 177 15.35 5.30 9.63
N ALA A 178 16.00 6.46 9.69
CA ALA A 178 17.26 6.64 9.00
C ALA A 178 18.24 5.57 9.51
N GLY A 179 18.65 4.66 8.62
CA GLY A 179 19.81 3.81 8.87
C GLY A 179 20.96 4.74 9.26
N GLY A 180 21.50 4.53 10.46
CA GLY A 180 22.33 5.50 11.14
C GLY A 180 23.48 6.06 10.31
N GLY A 181 23.86 7.30 10.62
CA GLY A 181 25.13 7.87 10.16
C GLY A 181 25.00 8.99 9.13
N GLY A 182 24.12 9.95 9.39
CA GLY A 182 24.23 11.28 8.80
C GLY A 182 23.94 12.28 9.88
N ALA A 183 24.86 12.45 10.83
CA ALA A 183 24.87 13.67 11.62
C ALA A 183 24.77 14.82 10.62
N THR A 184 23.71 15.61 10.69
CA THR A 184 23.69 16.92 10.04
C THR A 184 25.03 17.57 10.37
N PRO A 185 25.85 17.98 9.39
CA PRO A 185 27.04 18.74 9.70
C PRO A 185 26.55 19.92 10.53
N VAL A 186 26.92 19.92 11.81
CA VAL A 186 26.76 21.11 12.64
C VAL A 186 27.56 22.16 11.90
N ALA A 187 26.86 23.11 11.29
CA ALA A 187 27.50 24.26 10.68
C ALA A 187 28.29 24.93 11.81
N THR A 188 29.61 24.75 11.80
CA THR A 188 30.51 25.59 12.56
C THR A 188 30.14 27.02 12.18
N PRO A 189 29.73 27.89 13.11
CA PRO A 189 29.49 29.28 12.77
C PRO A 189 30.76 29.82 12.13
N GLU A 190 30.65 30.24 10.86
CA GLU A 190 31.70 30.95 10.18
C GLU A 190 31.94 32.24 10.98
N VAL A 191 33.10 32.31 11.64
CA VAL A 191 33.53 33.52 12.34
C VAL A 191 33.72 34.57 11.27
N THR A 192 32.72 35.44 11.13
CA THR A 192 32.81 36.64 10.32
C THR A 192 33.98 37.45 10.87
N PRO A 193 35.02 37.79 10.07
CA PRO A 193 36.04 38.72 10.51
C PRO A 193 35.36 40.01 10.91
N ALA A 194 35.59 40.45 12.15
CA ALA A 194 35.16 41.76 12.61
C ALA A 194 35.76 42.81 11.66
N VAL A 195 34.91 43.43 10.85
CA VAL A 195 35.26 44.65 10.14
C VAL A 195 35.40 45.71 11.22
N THR A 196 36.64 46.04 11.56
CA THR A 196 36.99 47.24 12.32
C THR A 196 36.38 48.45 11.62
N PRO A 197 35.45 49.20 12.23
CA PRO A 197 34.99 50.44 11.64
C PRO A 197 36.10 51.48 11.82
N GLU A 198 36.65 51.94 10.70
CA GLU A 198 37.52 53.10 10.65
C GLU A 198 36.69 54.35 10.93
N THR A 199 36.86 54.91 12.13
CA THR A 199 36.27 56.16 12.60
C THR A 199 36.72 57.33 11.72
N THR A 200 35.78 57.94 10.98
CA THR A 200 35.90 59.34 10.53
C THR A 200 34.70 60.11 11.09
N PRO A 201 34.90 61.19 11.87
CA PRO A 201 33.80 62.01 12.36
C PRO A 201 33.48 63.08 11.31
N GLU A 202 32.23 63.11 10.85
CA GLU A 202 31.68 64.30 10.17
C GLU A 202 30.35 64.68 10.82
N ILE A 203 30.23 65.97 11.05
CA ILE A 203 29.34 66.65 11.99
C ILE A 203 28.06 67.09 11.26
N GLU A 204 26.92 66.69 11.86
CA GLU A 204 25.57 67.32 11.95
C GLU A 204 24.86 67.91 10.71
N LEU A 205 23.58 67.53 10.52
CA LEU A 205 22.41 68.29 11.01
C LEU A 205 21.08 67.51 10.84
N PRO A 206 20.05 67.78 11.67
CA PRO A 206 18.86 66.94 11.84
C PRO A 206 17.67 67.41 10.98
N VAL A 207 16.92 66.48 10.39
CA VAL A 207 15.64 66.79 9.75
C VAL A 207 14.59 65.73 10.06
N ALA A 208 13.54 66.21 10.74
CA ALA A 208 12.14 65.80 10.74
C ALA A 208 11.77 64.35 11.07
N ALA A 209 11.18 64.23 12.27
CA ALA A 209 10.24 63.20 12.65
C ALA A 209 9.08 63.10 11.64
N ALA A 210 8.74 61.86 11.28
CA ALA A 210 7.44 61.50 10.76
C ALA A 210 6.89 60.34 11.59
N GLU A 211 5.58 60.42 11.78
CA GLU A 211 4.75 59.91 12.87
C GLU A 211 4.30 58.46 12.62
N PRO A 212 4.10 57.64 13.67
CA PRO A 212 3.63 56.27 13.52
C PRO A 212 2.12 56.21 13.25
N GLU A 213 1.71 55.55 12.15
CA GLU A 213 0.29 55.27 11.90
C GLU A 213 -0.27 54.21 12.88
N PRO A 214 -1.53 54.38 13.35
CA PRO A 214 -2.17 53.51 14.33
C PRO A 214 -2.75 52.21 13.73
N PRO A 215 -2.98 51.17 14.56
CA PRO A 215 -3.54 49.90 14.11
C PRO A 215 -5.06 49.99 13.85
N ALA A 216 -5.51 49.52 12.68
CA ALA A 216 -6.92 49.41 12.36
C ALA A 216 -7.51 48.03 12.75
N SER A 217 -8.37 48.09 13.76
CA SER A 217 -9.65 47.41 13.98
C SER A 217 -9.89 45.94 13.55
N THR A 218 -10.23 45.17 14.59
CA THR A 218 -11.10 43.99 14.63
C THR A 218 -12.47 44.17 13.94
N GLN A 219 -12.93 43.11 13.25
CA GLN A 219 -14.35 42.67 13.13
C GLN A 219 -14.31 41.13 13.14
N GLU A 220 -14.74 40.44 14.18
CA GLU A 220 -16.10 40.16 14.66
C GLU A 220 -16.86 39.07 13.87
N ALA A 221 -17.31 38.10 14.66
CA ALA A 221 -17.99 36.83 14.38
C ALA A 221 -19.25 36.88 13.51
N ARG A 222 -19.59 35.69 12.96
CA ARG A 222 -20.93 35.04 12.87
C ARG A 222 -20.78 33.83 11.91
N GLN A 223 -21.40 32.66 12.03
CA GLN A 223 -22.24 31.95 12.99
C GLN A 223 -22.33 30.49 12.46
N PRO A 224 -22.73 29.50 13.26
CA PRO A 224 -22.92 28.12 12.82
C PRO A 224 -24.31 27.93 12.18
N VAL A 225 -24.40 27.11 11.13
CA VAL A 225 -25.68 26.67 10.57
C VAL A 225 -26.02 25.29 11.11
N ALA A 226 -27.22 25.21 11.67
CA ALA A 226 -27.92 24.05 12.21
C ALA A 226 -28.23 23.00 11.12
N THR A 227 -28.08 21.72 11.46
CA THR A 227 -29.18 20.75 11.67
C THR A 227 -30.14 20.60 10.48
N GLU A 228 -30.06 19.46 9.79
CA GLU A 228 -31.25 18.82 9.26
C GLU A 228 -31.23 17.33 9.60
N GLU A 229 -32.06 17.02 10.58
CA GLU A 229 -32.59 15.74 10.97
C GLU A 229 -33.62 15.31 9.91
N ILE A 230 -33.40 14.19 9.24
CA ILE A 230 -34.49 13.49 8.53
C ILE A 230 -34.58 12.10 9.10
N GLU A 231 -35.57 11.98 9.97
CA GLU A 231 -36.08 10.77 10.54
C GLU A 231 -36.99 10.04 9.52
N GLN A 232 -36.96 8.72 9.63
CA GLN A 232 -38.07 7.77 9.44
C GLN A 232 -38.23 6.93 8.16
N PRO A 233 -38.74 5.68 8.36
CA PRO A 233 -38.54 4.53 7.48
C PRO A 233 -39.82 4.19 6.68
N ALA A 234 -39.68 3.32 5.69
CA ALA A 234 -40.81 2.61 5.11
C ALA A 234 -40.47 1.13 4.91
N SER A 235 -41.08 0.32 5.78
CA SER A 235 -41.37 -1.09 5.60
C SER A 235 -42.24 -1.34 4.36
N THR A 236 -42.01 -2.46 3.67
CA THR A 236 -43.09 -3.19 2.99
C THR A 236 -42.77 -4.69 2.95
N PRO A 237 -43.72 -5.56 3.31
CA PRO A 237 -43.60 -7.02 3.19
C PRO A 237 -44.13 -7.53 1.83
N GLU A 238 -43.63 -8.73 1.49
CA GLU A 238 -44.24 -9.83 0.72
C GLU A 238 -44.88 -9.62 -0.65
N SER A 239 -44.37 -10.37 -1.63
CA SER A 239 -45.11 -11.29 -2.51
C SER A 239 -44.19 -12.40 -3.00
#